data_AF-A0A084JCN6-F1
#
_entry.id   AF-A0A084JCN6-F1
#
_cell.length_a   1.000
_cell.length_b   1.000
_cell.length_c   1.000
_cell.angle_alpha   90.00
_cell.angle_beta   90.00
_cell.angle_gamma   90.00
#
_symmetry.space_group_name_H-M   'P 1'
#
loop_
_entity.id
_entity.type
_entity.pdbx_description
1 polymer ?
#
loop_
_entity_poly.entity_id
_entity_poly.type
_entity_poly.pdbx_seq_one_letter_code
_entity_poly.pdbx_strand_id
1 'polypeptide(L)'
;MDRQKEVFLVSAVLFGKYQLYGILGTGRAGTVFLAVHLGLEEYRAIKRVPKSFLTFERLRHEALVLKELRHPGIPIIYDVEEDEFYSYLIEEYLEGESLFDLVKKQGHLSRELAISYGIQLTSIINYLHLAGPNPILHLDLQPKNLLLCNDIVKLIDFELAASVDDANMPGERYGTVGCAAPEQYSKDGVLDERTDLYAIGAIIHFLFTGEFPKLPYKPASSMDADLAAVIKRCMNKEKEERFSSAQELGERLGQLKNMGTAAKDRLQSSSLIIALAGSKSGAGTTHIGIGLSVYLRNHGYPNLFEEKNDSGMGIGLGDHAAAKRDQFGLMRYQGFIWKPYYGPAVKLKEPPYQIRILDYGKNVEQALAGSPDAVILVCDYSSWSRNSAYISAEYVVKGHNSYGIVYNHAARTTRIRLPDGAAPSRCVMAPYFPDPFDTNAETGDFYKALLEEILEIKSIRKRGKGRYKKQISDWFFQMISGKNCTIGKG
;
A
#
# COMPACT_ATOMS: atom_id res chain seq x y z
N MET A 1 -21.23 24.39 -22.18
CA MET A 1 -20.65 24.59 -23.52
C MET A 1 -19.13 24.43 -23.48
N ASP A 2 -18.58 23.45 -22.75
CA ASP A 2 -17.11 23.34 -22.57
C ASP A 2 -16.51 21.92 -22.58
N ARG A 3 -17.31 20.84 -22.54
CA ARG A 3 -16.77 19.47 -22.71
C ARG A 3 -16.34 19.13 -24.13
N GLN A 4 -16.82 19.89 -25.12
CA GLN A 4 -16.42 19.69 -26.52
C GLN A 4 -15.09 20.39 -26.85
N LYS A 5 -14.59 21.31 -26.02
CA LYS A 5 -13.26 21.93 -26.24
C LYS A 5 -12.11 21.10 -25.68
N GLU A 6 -12.33 20.34 -24.60
CA GLU A 6 -11.31 19.44 -24.04
C GLU A 6 -10.99 18.25 -24.95
N VAL A 7 -11.96 17.72 -25.70
CA VAL A 7 -11.77 16.54 -26.56
C VAL A 7 -10.93 16.85 -27.81
N PHE A 8 -10.91 18.09 -28.31
CA PHE A 8 -10.17 18.45 -29.52
C PHE A 8 -8.66 18.65 -29.31
N LEU A 9 -8.18 18.79 -28.06
CA LEU A 9 -6.75 18.90 -27.75
C LEU A 9 -6.03 17.54 -27.69
N VAL A 10 -6.77 16.43 -27.72
CA VAL A 10 -6.29 15.06 -27.41
C VAL A 10 -5.94 14.24 -28.67
N SER A 11 -5.58 14.89 -29.77
CA SER A 11 -5.06 14.21 -30.97
C SER A 11 -3.87 14.90 -31.62
N ALA A 12 -3.32 15.93 -30.96
CA ALA A 12 -2.13 16.62 -31.46
C ALA A 12 -0.93 15.67 -31.45
N VAL A 13 -0.20 15.64 -32.57
CA VAL A 13 1.07 14.94 -32.69
C VAL A 13 2.19 15.95 -32.52
N LEU A 14 2.91 15.89 -31.41
CA LEU A 14 4.09 16.71 -31.17
C LEU A 14 5.30 16.12 -31.91
N PHE A 15 6.04 17.01 -32.58
CA PHE A 15 7.30 16.70 -33.28
C PHE A 15 7.21 15.54 -34.28
N GLY A 16 6.01 15.25 -34.80
CA GLY A 16 5.75 14.11 -35.70
C GLY A 16 5.90 12.72 -35.05
N LYS A 17 6.14 12.63 -33.74
CA LYS A 17 6.48 11.38 -33.04
C LYS A 17 5.56 11.04 -31.88
N TYR A 18 5.01 12.04 -31.19
CA TYR A 18 4.30 11.84 -29.92
C TYR A 18 2.84 12.26 -30.04
N GLN A 19 1.93 11.29 -30.06
CA GLN A 19 0.50 11.58 -30.04
C GLN A 19 0.02 11.79 -28.60
N LEU A 20 -0.52 12.97 -28.30
CA LEU A 20 -1.07 13.27 -26.98
C LEU A 20 -2.37 12.48 -26.74
N TYR A 21 -2.48 11.88 -25.57
CA TYR A 21 -3.58 10.99 -25.18
C TYR A 21 -4.39 11.52 -23.98
N GLY A 22 -3.81 12.43 -23.17
CA GLY A 22 -4.50 13.04 -22.05
C GLY A 22 -3.58 13.88 -21.17
N ILE A 23 -4.14 14.53 -20.16
CA ILE A 23 -3.39 15.26 -19.13
C ILE A 23 -3.20 14.33 -17.93
N LEU A 24 -1.95 14.14 -17.51
CA LEU A 24 -1.60 13.42 -16.28
C LEU A 24 -1.63 14.34 -15.07
N GLY A 25 -1.26 15.62 -15.24
CA GLY A 25 -1.32 16.61 -14.17
C GLY A 25 -1.01 18.02 -14.64
N THR A 26 -1.44 18.99 -13.85
CA THR A 26 -1.11 20.42 -14.03
C THR A 26 -0.40 20.91 -12.78
N GLY A 27 0.86 21.30 -12.93
CA GLY A 27 1.71 21.80 -11.86
C GLY A 27 1.88 23.32 -11.93
N ARG A 28 2.73 23.84 -11.04
CA ARG A 28 3.12 25.26 -11.02
C ARG A 28 3.85 25.66 -12.31
N ALA A 29 4.70 24.77 -12.82
CA ALA A 29 5.59 25.00 -13.95
C ALA A 29 4.98 24.71 -15.32
N GLY A 30 3.93 23.90 -15.39
CA GLY A 30 3.42 23.44 -16.66
C GLY A 30 2.40 22.32 -16.58
N THR A 31 2.17 21.67 -17.71
CA THR A 31 1.22 20.56 -17.84
C THR A 31 1.95 19.32 -18.27
N VAL A 32 1.70 18.20 -17.59
CA VAL A 32 2.24 16.89 -17.93
C VAL A 32 1.17 16.12 -18.71
N PHE A 33 1.53 15.66 -19.90
CA PHE A 33 0.66 14.90 -20.79
C PHE A 33 1.07 13.44 -20.85
N LEU A 34 0.08 12.56 -20.97
CA LEU A 34 0.29 11.20 -21.45
C LEU A 34 0.37 11.25 -22.97
N ALA A 35 1.40 10.65 -23.55
CA ALA A 35 1.56 10.53 -24.99
C ALA A 35 1.96 9.11 -25.38
N VAL A 36 1.69 8.74 -26.62
CA VAL A 36 2.22 7.51 -27.24
C VAL A 36 3.29 7.91 -28.25
N HIS A 37 4.48 7.32 -28.13
CA HIS A 37 5.50 7.43 -29.16
C HIS A 37 5.13 6.53 -30.34
N LEU A 38 4.72 7.12 -31.46
CA LEU A 38 4.11 6.41 -32.60
C LEU A 38 5.00 5.34 -33.24
N GLY A 39 6.32 5.55 -33.26
CA GLY A 39 7.26 4.57 -33.84
C GLY A 39 7.66 3.43 -32.90
N LEU A 40 7.40 3.58 -31.59
CA LEU A 40 7.76 2.58 -30.57
C LEU A 40 6.54 1.92 -29.96
N GLU A 41 5.35 2.50 -30.15
CA GLU A 41 4.08 2.08 -29.54
C GLU A 41 4.13 2.06 -28.00
N GLU A 42 4.94 2.94 -27.43
CA GLU A 42 5.18 3.02 -25.99
C GLU A 42 4.69 4.35 -25.41
N TYR A 43 4.17 4.29 -24.18
CA TYR A 43 3.71 5.49 -23.46
C TYR A 43 4.88 6.34 -22.96
N ARG A 44 4.68 7.66 -22.96
CA ARG A 44 5.61 8.67 -22.44
C ARG A 44 4.86 9.71 -21.64
N ALA A 45 5.52 10.25 -20.62
CA ALA A 45 5.08 11.49 -19.98
C ALA A 45 5.80 12.66 -20.65
N ILE A 46 5.05 13.71 -21.01
CA ILE A 46 5.57 14.91 -21.64
C ILE A 46 5.22 16.12 -20.79
N LYS A 47 6.20 16.67 -20.09
CA LYS A 47 6.07 17.90 -19.31
C LYS A 47 6.29 19.10 -20.22
N ARG A 48 5.22 19.86 -20.45
CA ARG A 48 5.21 21.07 -21.28
C ARG A 48 5.22 22.32 -20.40
N VAL A 49 6.22 23.16 -20.58
CA VAL A 49 6.48 24.35 -19.77
C VAL A 49 6.48 25.59 -20.67
N PRO A 50 5.68 26.63 -20.38
CA PRO A 50 5.72 27.88 -21.15
C PRO A 50 7.07 28.58 -21.00
N LYS A 51 7.66 29.03 -22.10
CA LYS A 51 8.93 29.81 -22.09
C LYS A 51 8.82 31.13 -21.34
N SER A 52 7.60 31.66 -21.19
CA SER A 52 7.31 32.85 -20.37
C SER A 52 7.38 32.60 -18.86
N PHE A 53 7.34 31.34 -18.42
CA PHE A 53 7.32 30.96 -17.01
C PHE A 53 8.69 30.48 -16.53
N LEU A 54 9.31 29.58 -17.29
CA LEU A 54 10.65 29.05 -17.03
C LEU A 54 11.46 29.11 -18.32
N THR A 55 12.70 29.61 -18.21
CA THR A 55 13.64 29.62 -19.32
C THR A 55 13.98 28.19 -19.74
N PHE A 56 14.21 27.96 -21.04
CA PHE A 56 14.65 26.67 -21.56
C PHE A 56 15.85 26.11 -20.79
N GLU A 57 16.81 26.95 -20.39
CA GLU A 57 17.97 26.55 -19.58
C GLU A 57 17.63 25.88 -18.25
N ARG A 58 16.51 26.24 -17.60
CA ARG A 58 16.09 25.61 -16.34
C ARG A 58 15.50 24.21 -16.58
N LEU A 59 14.71 24.03 -17.64
CA LEU A 59 14.22 22.70 -18.03
C LEU A 59 15.38 21.82 -18.53
N ARG A 60 16.33 22.42 -19.25
CA ARG A 60 17.57 21.76 -19.68
C ARG A 60 18.42 21.33 -18.49
N HIS A 61 18.46 22.12 -17.42
CA HIS A 61 19.14 21.74 -16.17
C HIS A 61 18.54 20.49 -15.54
N GLU A 62 17.21 20.43 -15.39
CA GLU A 62 16.50 19.21 -14.93
C GLU A 62 16.87 17.99 -15.80
N ALA A 63 16.87 18.18 -17.12
CA ALA A 63 17.25 17.13 -18.06
C ALA A 63 18.71 16.66 -17.92
N LEU A 64 19.64 17.59 -17.69
CA LEU A 64 21.06 17.30 -17.48
C LEU A 64 21.28 16.52 -16.18
N VAL A 65 20.57 16.86 -15.11
CA VAL A 65 20.60 16.11 -13.85
C VAL A 65 20.10 14.69 -14.10
N LEU A 66 18.92 14.52 -14.69
CA LEU A 66 18.31 13.21 -14.94
C LEU A 66 19.12 12.33 -15.89
N LYS A 67 19.77 12.92 -16.89
CA LYS A 67 20.53 12.18 -17.91
C LYS A 67 21.61 11.27 -17.33
N GLU A 68 22.27 11.68 -16.26
CA GLU A 68 23.38 10.95 -15.64
C GLU A 68 22.89 9.93 -14.59
N LEU A 69 21.60 9.93 -14.23
CA LEU A 69 21.04 9.11 -13.17
C LEU A 69 20.45 7.80 -13.72
N ARG A 70 20.80 6.68 -13.10
CA ARG A 70 20.29 5.33 -13.39
C ARG A 70 19.95 4.62 -12.09
N HIS A 71 18.71 4.75 -11.66
CA HIS A 71 18.19 4.11 -10.45
C HIS A 71 16.75 3.65 -10.69
N PRO A 72 16.33 2.46 -10.20
CA PRO A 72 14.96 1.95 -10.42
C PRO A 72 13.86 2.85 -9.87
N GLY A 73 14.18 3.70 -8.89
CA GLY A 73 13.29 4.70 -8.31
C GLY A 73 13.30 6.08 -9.00
N ILE A 74 13.99 6.25 -10.14
CA ILE A 74 14.08 7.52 -10.87
C ILE A 74 13.64 7.27 -12.32
N PRO A 75 12.76 8.11 -12.92
CA PRO A 75 12.32 7.94 -14.31
C PRO A 75 13.48 8.16 -15.28
N ILE A 76 13.43 7.43 -16.40
CA ILE A 76 14.36 7.65 -17.50
C ILE A 76 13.92 8.87 -18.32
N ILE A 77 14.85 9.81 -18.55
CA ILE A 77 14.68 10.86 -19.54
C ILE A 77 14.97 10.32 -20.95
N TYR A 78 14.10 10.64 -21.90
CA TYR A 78 14.25 10.26 -23.30
C TYR A 78 14.70 11.42 -24.17
N ASP A 79 14.12 12.61 -24.00
CA ASP A 79 14.40 13.74 -24.88
C ASP A 79 14.03 15.09 -24.27
N VAL A 80 14.54 16.17 -24.87
CA VAL A 80 14.15 17.55 -24.60
C VAL A 80 13.92 18.26 -25.92
N GLU A 81 12.74 18.84 -26.08
CA GLU A 81 12.34 19.52 -27.32
C GLU A 81 11.82 20.92 -27.00
N GLU A 82 11.74 21.79 -28.01
CA GLU A 82 11.14 23.11 -27.89
C GLU A 82 10.38 23.52 -29.15
N ASP A 83 9.38 24.38 -28.97
CA ASP A 83 8.74 25.14 -30.05
C ASP A 83 8.82 26.65 -29.78
N GLU A 84 8.07 27.46 -30.53
CA GLU A 84 8.06 28.91 -30.38
C GLU A 84 7.66 29.38 -28.96
N PHE A 85 6.78 28.63 -28.27
CA PHE A 85 6.15 29.06 -27.02
C PHE A 85 6.49 28.20 -25.81
N TYR A 86 6.89 26.94 -26.02
CA TYR A 86 7.01 25.93 -24.98
C TYR A 86 8.32 25.16 -25.07
N SER A 87 8.76 24.70 -23.90
CA SER A 87 9.82 23.72 -23.73
C SER A 87 9.19 22.40 -23.24
N TYR A 88 9.71 21.28 -23.70
CA TYR A 88 9.15 19.95 -23.48
C TYR A 88 10.21 19.00 -22.92
N LEU A 89 9.90 18.33 -21.82
CA LEU A 89 10.70 17.26 -21.25
C LEU A 89 9.95 15.94 -21.46
N ILE A 90 10.59 14.99 -22.14
CA ILE A 90 10.01 13.69 -22.47
C ILE A 90 10.64 12.62 -21.59
N GLU A 91 9.83 11.96 -20.78
CA GLU A 91 10.29 11.01 -19.77
C GLU A 91 9.48 9.69 -19.80
N GLU A 92 9.99 8.70 -19.07
CA GLU A 92 9.31 7.44 -18.80
C GLU A 92 7.90 7.69 -18.25
N TYR A 93 6.89 7.09 -18.88
CA TYR A 93 5.57 7.06 -18.30
C TYR A 93 5.54 6.08 -17.13
N LEU A 94 5.27 6.60 -15.93
CA LEU A 94 5.14 5.82 -14.72
C LEU A 94 3.67 5.55 -14.42
N GLU A 95 3.25 4.30 -14.53
CA GLU A 95 1.90 3.86 -14.17
C GLU A 95 1.81 3.68 -12.64
N GLY A 96 1.34 4.71 -11.95
CA GLY A 96 1.20 4.71 -10.49
C GLY A 96 0.40 5.90 -9.97
N GLU A 97 0.13 5.88 -8.67
CA GLU A 97 -0.56 6.96 -7.94
C GLU A 97 0.44 7.67 -7.03
N SER A 98 0.31 9.00 -6.84
CA SER A 98 1.17 9.70 -5.90
C SER A 98 0.90 9.24 -4.46
N LEU A 99 1.93 9.21 -3.61
CA LEU A 99 1.75 8.91 -2.19
C LEU A 99 0.85 9.92 -1.50
N PHE A 100 0.76 11.15 -2.02
CA PHE A 100 -0.23 12.13 -1.57
C PHE A 100 -1.67 11.65 -1.85
N ASP A 101 -1.98 11.29 -3.09
CA ASP A 101 -3.32 10.87 -3.50
C ASP A 101 -3.72 9.55 -2.84
N LEU A 102 -2.77 8.61 -2.73
CA LEU A 102 -2.94 7.37 -1.99
C LEU A 102 -3.41 7.61 -0.56
N VAL A 103 -2.73 8.52 0.15
CA VAL A 103 -3.09 8.89 1.53
C VAL A 103 -4.40 9.69 1.59
N LYS A 104 -4.69 10.52 0.59
CA LYS A 104 -5.99 11.22 0.53
C LYS A 104 -7.17 10.26 0.30
N LYS A 105 -6.94 9.19 -0.47
CA LYS A 105 -7.95 8.18 -0.78
C LYS A 105 -8.15 7.19 0.37
N GLN A 106 -7.06 6.65 0.93
CA GLN A 106 -7.09 5.58 1.93
C GLN A 106 -7.00 6.08 3.39
N GLY A 107 -6.75 7.38 3.59
CA GLY A 107 -6.36 7.91 4.90
C GLY A 107 -4.88 7.67 5.17
N HIS A 108 -4.52 7.31 6.40
CA HIS A 108 -3.12 7.10 6.74
C HIS A 108 -2.63 5.68 6.40
N LEU A 109 -1.33 5.54 6.13
CA LEU A 109 -0.68 4.24 5.97
C LEU A 109 -0.32 3.62 7.32
N SER A 110 -0.15 2.31 7.33
CA SER A 110 0.40 1.61 8.50
C SER A 110 1.84 2.05 8.79
N ARG A 111 2.29 1.77 10.02
CA ARG A 111 3.68 1.92 10.41
C ARG A 111 4.62 1.21 9.44
N GLU A 112 4.28 -0.02 9.07
CA GLU A 112 5.11 -0.89 8.24
C GLU A 112 5.26 -0.35 6.82
N LEU A 113 4.17 0.15 6.21
CA LEU A 113 4.21 0.76 4.89
C LEU A 113 4.96 2.09 4.91
N ALA A 114 4.67 2.96 5.89
CA ALA A 114 5.36 4.25 6.02
C ALA A 114 6.88 4.06 6.16
N ILE A 115 7.32 3.09 6.98
CA ILE A 115 8.73 2.72 7.10
C ILE A 115 9.25 2.12 5.79
N SER A 116 8.52 1.22 5.15
CA SER A 116 8.98 0.55 3.92
C SER A 116 9.16 1.52 2.76
N TYR A 117 8.24 2.47 2.58
CA TYR A 117 8.37 3.54 1.58
C TYR A 117 9.45 4.55 1.97
N GLY A 118 9.59 4.84 3.27
CA GLY A 118 10.72 5.64 3.78
C GLY A 118 12.08 5.02 3.44
N ILE A 119 12.24 3.70 3.58
CA ILE A 119 13.47 2.98 3.21
C ILE A 119 13.74 3.11 1.70
N GLN A 120 12.73 2.88 0.85
CA GLN A 120 12.90 3.04 -0.59
C GLN A 120 13.29 4.47 -0.96
N LEU A 121 12.65 5.47 -0.35
CA LEU A 121 13.00 6.87 -0.54
C LEU A 121 14.44 7.16 -0.11
N THR A 122 14.88 6.68 1.06
CA THR A 122 16.28 6.86 1.48
C THR A 122 17.27 6.21 0.53
N SER A 123 16.91 5.11 -0.13
CA SER A 123 17.76 4.49 -1.16
C SER A 123 17.92 5.40 -2.38
N ILE A 124 16.83 6.03 -2.84
CA ILE A 124 16.85 6.98 -3.96
C ILE A 124 17.71 8.20 -3.60
N ILE A 125 17.49 8.78 -2.43
CA ILE A 125 18.20 9.99 -1.99
C ILE A 125 19.67 9.70 -1.73
N ASN A 126 20.01 8.55 -1.15
CA ASN A 126 21.40 8.13 -1.00
C ASN A 126 22.09 7.98 -2.36
N TYR A 127 21.39 7.47 -3.37
CA TYR A 127 21.93 7.41 -4.73
C TYR A 127 22.24 8.80 -5.29
N LEU A 128 21.35 9.78 -5.12
CA LEU A 128 21.59 11.17 -5.54
C LEU A 128 22.77 11.82 -4.81
N HIS A 129 22.84 11.63 -3.49
CA HIS A 129 23.91 12.17 -2.66
C HIS A 129 25.29 11.58 -3.00
N LEU A 130 25.33 10.42 -3.68
CA LEU A 130 26.56 9.74 -4.12
C LEU A 130 26.79 9.79 -5.64
N ALA A 131 25.96 10.49 -6.41
CA ALA A 131 25.96 10.46 -7.88
C ALA A 131 27.16 11.17 -8.55
N GLY A 132 28.10 11.69 -7.77
CA GLY A 132 29.28 12.40 -8.28
C GLY A 132 30.21 12.88 -7.16
N PRO A 133 31.24 13.68 -7.49
CA PRO A 133 32.15 14.27 -6.50
C PRO A 133 31.45 15.28 -5.59
N ASN A 134 30.40 15.93 -6.10
CA ASN A 134 29.53 16.83 -5.35
C ASN A 134 28.15 16.17 -5.22
N PRO A 135 27.58 16.05 -4.01
CA PRO A 135 26.24 15.48 -3.81
C PRO A 135 25.17 16.27 -4.58
N ILE A 136 24.21 15.56 -5.17
CA ILE A 136 23.03 16.17 -5.79
C ILE A 136 21.90 16.21 -4.77
N LEU A 137 21.46 17.40 -4.38
CA LEU A 137 20.30 17.61 -3.50
C LEU A 137 19.02 17.64 -4.33
N HIS A 138 17.92 17.07 -3.82
CA HIS A 138 16.62 17.12 -4.51
C HIS A 138 15.85 18.42 -4.21
N LEU A 139 15.85 18.86 -2.94
CA LEU A 139 15.27 20.12 -2.45
C LEU A 139 13.75 20.30 -2.54
N ASP A 140 13.03 19.51 -3.35
CA ASP A 140 11.56 19.49 -3.40
C ASP A 140 10.93 18.13 -3.04
N LEU A 141 11.44 17.46 -2.01
CA LEU A 141 10.84 16.21 -1.56
C LEU A 141 9.48 16.47 -0.91
N GLN A 142 8.43 15.90 -1.51
CA GLN A 142 7.06 15.95 -1.01
C GLN A 142 6.25 14.73 -1.47
N PRO A 143 5.14 14.37 -0.79
CA PRO A 143 4.36 13.18 -1.15
C PRO A 143 3.76 13.21 -2.58
N LYS A 144 3.60 14.40 -3.17
CA LYS A 144 3.12 14.56 -4.56
C LYS A 144 4.15 14.15 -5.61
N ASN A 145 5.43 14.25 -5.25
CA ASN A 145 6.57 13.94 -6.13
C ASN A 145 7.04 12.49 -5.95
N LEU A 146 6.27 11.67 -5.22
CA LEU A 146 6.56 10.26 -4.98
C LEU A 146 5.42 9.42 -5.55
N LEU A 147 5.63 8.78 -6.70
CA LEU A 147 4.68 7.84 -7.26
C LEU A 147 4.91 6.44 -6.68
N LEU A 148 3.81 5.72 -6.43
CA LEU A 148 3.84 4.31 -6.08
C LEU A 148 3.46 3.49 -7.32
N CYS A 149 4.46 2.88 -7.95
CA CYS A 149 4.31 2.04 -9.13
C CYS A 149 4.61 0.59 -8.75
N ASN A 150 3.59 -0.27 -8.68
CA ASN A 150 3.78 -1.69 -8.31
C ASN A 150 4.59 -1.90 -7.01
N ASP A 151 4.25 -1.18 -5.94
CA ASP A 151 4.94 -1.20 -4.63
C ASP A 151 6.36 -0.63 -4.62
N ILE A 152 6.79 -0.05 -5.74
CA ILE A 152 8.07 0.64 -5.88
C ILE A 152 7.82 2.15 -5.86
N VAL A 153 8.51 2.84 -4.96
CA VAL A 153 8.53 4.31 -4.88
C VAL A 153 9.39 4.82 -6.03
N LYS A 154 8.81 5.73 -6.82
CA LYS A 154 9.45 6.47 -7.90
C LYS A 154 9.45 7.96 -7.52
N LEU A 155 10.61 8.57 -7.49
CA LEU A 155 10.78 10.00 -7.31
C LEU A 155 10.69 10.70 -8.67
N ILE A 156 9.79 11.66 -8.78
CA ILE A 156 9.59 12.49 -9.98
C ILE A 156 9.89 13.95 -9.64
N ASP A 157 9.99 14.78 -10.67
CA ASP A 157 10.14 16.24 -10.59
C ASP A 157 11.46 16.71 -9.96
N PHE A 158 12.48 16.90 -10.80
CA PHE A 158 13.84 17.26 -10.41
C PHE A 158 14.12 18.75 -10.66
N GLU A 159 13.09 19.59 -10.78
CA GLU A 159 13.21 21.02 -11.09
C GLU A 159 14.14 21.80 -10.16
N LEU A 160 14.14 21.46 -8.86
CA LEU A 160 15.00 22.11 -7.87
C LEU A 160 16.30 21.34 -7.61
N ALA A 161 16.51 20.21 -8.29
CA ALA A 161 17.67 19.38 -8.03
C ALA A 161 18.97 20.07 -8.51
N ALA A 162 19.98 20.09 -7.65
CA ALA A 162 21.24 20.77 -7.93
C ALA A 162 22.38 20.15 -7.13
N SER A 163 23.62 20.34 -7.60
CA SER A 163 24.78 20.00 -6.76
C SER A 163 24.78 20.88 -5.50
N VAL A 164 25.38 20.41 -4.40
CA VAL A 164 25.50 21.20 -3.16
C VAL A 164 26.10 22.58 -3.42
N ASP A 165 27.12 22.66 -4.27
CA ASP A 165 27.78 23.93 -4.62
C ASP A 165 26.80 24.88 -5.35
N ASP A 166 26.09 24.36 -6.36
CA ASP A 166 25.13 25.15 -7.14
C ASP A 166 23.93 25.59 -6.30
N ALA A 167 23.44 24.71 -5.42
CA ALA A 167 22.32 24.97 -4.52
C ALA A 167 22.60 26.09 -3.51
N ASN A 168 23.87 26.32 -3.18
CA ASN A 168 24.31 27.37 -2.26
C ASN A 168 24.73 28.67 -2.96
N MET A 169 24.73 28.72 -4.30
CA MET A 169 24.94 29.98 -5.00
C MET A 169 23.84 31.01 -4.68
N PRO A 170 24.15 32.32 -4.68
CA PRO A 170 23.15 33.37 -4.45
C PRO A 170 22.00 33.29 -5.46
N GLY A 171 20.76 33.22 -4.96
CA GLY A 171 19.57 33.08 -5.80
C GLY A 171 18.27 33.04 -5.01
N GLU A 172 17.16 32.90 -5.73
CA GLU A 172 15.86 32.61 -5.11
C GLU A 172 15.85 31.19 -4.57
N ARG A 173 15.34 31.03 -3.35
CA ARG A 173 15.13 29.72 -2.72
C ARG A 173 13.64 29.42 -2.68
N TYR A 174 13.29 28.16 -2.90
CA TYR A 174 11.93 27.67 -2.81
C TYR A 174 11.84 26.60 -1.73
N GLY A 175 10.69 26.53 -1.08
CA GLY A 175 10.41 25.52 -0.07
C GLY A 175 8.94 25.13 -0.11
N THR A 176 8.68 23.83 -0.13
CA THR A 176 7.32 23.30 -0.04
C THR A 176 6.84 23.31 1.42
N VAL A 177 5.74 24.03 1.66
CA VAL A 177 5.15 24.17 2.99
C VAL A 177 4.84 22.80 3.59
N GLY A 178 5.30 22.56 4.82
CA GLY A 178 5.12 21.31 5.55
C GLY A 178 6.20 20.24 5.29
N CYS A 179 7.05 20.43 4.27
CA CYS A 179 8.14 19.49 3.94
C CYS A 179 9.53 20.14 3.95
N ALA A 180 9.67 21.38 3.48
CA ALA A 180 10.97 22.01 3.33
C ALA A 180 11.64 22.32 4.69
N ALA A 181 12.96 22.17 4.71
CA ALA A 181 13.78 22.38 5.89
C ALA A 181 13.91 23.88 6.25
N PRO A 182 14.12 24.24 7.53
CA PRO A 182 14.25 25.63 7.96
C PRO A 182 15.29 26.44 7.18
N GLU A 183 16.43 25.83 6.85
CA GLU A 183 17.52 26.47 6.11
C GLU A 183 17.15 26.87 4.67
N GLN A 184 16.13 26.24 4.07
CA GLN A 184 15.62 26.62 2.73
C GLN A 184 14.89 27.97 2.75
N TYR A 185 14.34 28.38 3.90
CA TYR A 185 13.63 29.65 4.05
C TYR A 185 14.56 30.82 4.43
N SER A 186 15.80 30.53 4.84
CA SER A 186 16.81 31.55 5.14
C SER A 186 17.68 31.79 3.91
N LYS A 187 18.06 33.03 3.62
CA LYS A 187 19.04 33.34 2.55
C LYS A 187 20.45 32.90 2.93
N ASP A 188 20.76 32.91 4.22
CA ASP A 188 22.08 32.58 4.76
C ASP A 188 22.19 31.10 5.19
N GLY A 189 21.11 30.32 5.02
CA GLY A 189 21.13 28.89 5.36
C GLY A 189 22.07 28.13 4.43
N VAL A 190 22.96 27.28 4.96
CA VAL A 190 23.78 26.42 4.11
C VAL A 190 23.02 25.11 3.85
N LEU A 191 22.73 24.82 2.58
CA LEU A 191 22.07 23.60 2.15
C LEU A 191 23.09 22.47 2.02
N ASP A 192 22.75 21.29 2.54
CA ASP A 192 23.55 20.07 2.40
C ASP A 192 22.61 18.86 2.34
N GLU A 193 23.16 17.64 2.31
CA GLU A 193 22.40 16.39 2.22
C GLU A 193 21.32 16.27 3.30
N ARG A 194 21.54 16.89 4.48
CA ARG A 194 20.63 16.83 5.63
C ARG A 194 19.38 17.69 5.41
N THR A 195 19.38 18.59 4.42
CA THR A 195 18.20 19.32 3.98
C THR A 195 17.14 18.35 3.41
N ASP A 196 17.54 17.40 2.57
CA ASP A 196 16.62 16.38 2.05
C ASP A 196 16.11 15.45 3.17
N LEU A 197 16.96 15.13 4.16
CA LEU A 197 16.58 14.25 5.27
C LEU A 197 15.46 14.84 6.14
N TYR A 198 15.41 16.16 6.28
CA TYR A 198 14.29 16.83 6.96
C TYR A 198 12.97 16.53 6.25
N ALA A 199 12.94 16.66 4.93
CA ALA A 199 11.76 16.42 4.12
C ALA A 199 11.34 14.93 4.15
N ILE A 200 12.29 13.98 4.17
CA ILE A 200 12.00 12.56 4.37
C ILE A 200 11.26 12.34 5.71
N GLY A 201 11.71 12.99 6.79
CA GLY A 201 11.02 12.94 8.08
C GLY A 201 9.58 13.43 8.00
N ALA A 202 9.37 14.58 7.34
CA ALA A 202 8.04 15.15 7.14
C ALA A 202 7.13 14.24 6.30
N ILE A 203 7.67 13.60 5.26
CA ILE A 203 6.95 12.65 4.41
C ILE A 203 6.54 11.43 5.23
N ILE A 204 7.44 10.80 5.99
CA ILE A 204 7.10 9.63 6.81
C ILE A 204 6.01 9.97 7.83
N HIS A 205 6.06 11.16 8.44
CA HIS A 205 4.96 11.65 9.29
C HIS A 205 3.64 11.74 8.53
N PHE A 206 3.63 12.37 7.36
CA PHE A 206 2.44 12.50 6.52
C PHE A 206 1.87 11.14 6.12
N LEU A 207 2.72 10.20 5.68
CA LEU A 207 2.31 8.84 5.35
C LEU A 207 1.64 8.14 6.54
N PHE A 208 2.18 8.30 7.75
CA PHE A 208 1.66 7.64 8.95
C PHE A 208 0.42 8.30 9.55
N THR A 209 0.21 9.60 9.34
CA THR A 209 -0.85 10.37 10.02
C THR A 209 -1.93 10.89 9.08
N GLY A 210 -1.65 10.98 7.79
CA GLY A 210 -2.49 11.68 6.82
C GLY A 210 -2.37 13.21 6.85
N GLU A 211 -1.58 13.76 7.78
CA GLU A 211 -1.41 15.19 8.00
C GLU A 211 0.06 15.60 7.95
N PHE A 212 0.33 16.80 7.43
CA PHE A 212 1.68 17.36 7.50
C PHE A 212 2.04 17.68 8.96
N PRO A 213 3.32 17.52 9.33
CA PRO A 213 3.78 17.78 10.70
C PRO A 213 3.55 19.24 11.11
N LYS A 214 3.05 19.45 12.33
CA LYS A 214 2.94 20.79 12.94
C LYS A 214 4.29 21.20 13.52
N LEU A 215 4.67 22.48 13.35
CA LEU A 215 5.91 23.03 13.90
C LEU A 215 5.66 23.88 15.16
N PRO A 216 6.51 23.80 16.21
CA PRO A 216 7.62 22.85 16.37
C PRO A 216 7.14 21.40 16.41
N TYR A 217 7.93 20.47 15.85
CA TYR A 217 7.51 19.08 15.64
C TYR A 217 7.00 18.42 16.92
N LYS A 218 5.78 17.88 16.85
CA LYS A 218 5.15 17.07 17.90
C LYS A 218 4.67 15.75 17.30
N PRO A 219 5.14 14.59 17.79
CA PRO A 219 4.65 13.30 17.32
C PRO A 219 3.15 13.14 17.55
N ALA A 220 2.47 12.46 16.62
CA ALA A 220 1.09 12.05 16.80
C ALA A 220 0.95 11.06 17.98
N SER A 221 -0.17 11.13 18.70
CA SER A 221 -0.43 10.26 19.86
C SER A 221 -0.54 8.77 19.50
N SER A 222 -0.87 8.46 18.25
CA SER A 222 -0.93 7.10 17.69
C SER A 222 0.44 6.53 17.31
N MET A 223 1.48 7.35 17.26
CA MET A 223 2.82 6.96 16.81
C MET A 223 3.62 6.33 17.95
N ASP A 224 4.31 5.23 17.67
CA ASP A 224 5.22 4.63 18.65
C ASP A 224 6.46 5.48 18.88
N ALA A 225 7.06 5.33 20.07
CA ALA A 225 8.19 6.14 20.49
C ALA A 225 9.41 6.00 19.57
N ASP A 226 9.61 4.83 18.95
CA ASP A 226 10.78 4.56 18.12
C ASP A 226 10.66 5.28 16.76
N LEU A 227 9.50 5.17 16.09
CA LEU A 227 9.24 5.92 14.86
C LEU A 227 9.21 7.44 15.11
N ALA A 228 8.60 7.85 16.21
CA ALA A 228 8.56 9.25 16.62
C ALA A 228 9.96 9.84 16.83
N ALA A 229 10.90 9.07 17.42
CA ALA A 229 12.28 9.50 17.62
C ALA A 229 13.02 9.68 16.29
N VAL A 230 12.82 8.78 15.31
CA VAL A 230 13.44 8.90 13.99
C VAL A 230 12.95 10.14 13.26
N ILE A 231 11.63 10.36 13.21
CA ILE A 231 11.08 11.55 12.54
C ILE A 231 11.52 12.83 13.26
N LYS A 232 11.51 12.83 14.59
CA LYS A 232 11.98 13.98 15.38
C LYS A 232 13.45 14.32 15.08
N ARG A 233 14.31 13.30 14.94
CA ARG A 233 15.72 13.50 14.59
C ARG A 233 15.85 14.05 13.17
N CYS A 234 15.11 13.53 12.19
CA CYS A 234 15.09 14.07 10.81
C CYS A 234 14.66 15.54 10.80
N MET A 235 13.61 15.88 11.55
CA MET A 235 13.01 17.20 11.56
C MET A 235 13.62 18.16 12.60
N ASN A 236 14.85 17.89 13.07
CA ASN A 236 15.52 18.80 13.99
C ASN A 236 15.80 20.15 13.30
N LYS A 237 15.63 21.26 14.05
CA LYS A 237 15.89 22.60 13.55
C LYS A 237 17.37 22.75 13.20
N GLU A 238 18.25 22.32 14.09
CA GLU A 238 19.69 22.32 13.87
C GLU A 238 20.04 21.10 13.01
N LYS A 239 20.60 21.33 11.81
CA LYS A 239 20.79 20.25 10.83
C LYS A 239 21.85 19.24 11.27
N GLU A 240 22.81 19.67 12.09
CA GLU A 240 23.87 18.86 12.68
C GLU A 240 23.33 17.78 13.64
N GLU A 241 22.15 18.00 14.21
CA GLU A 241 21.46 17.06 15.11
C GLU A 241 20.60 16.04 14.33
N ARG A 242 20.53 16.15 13.00
CA ARG A 242 19.81 15.20 12.14
C ARG A 242 20.64 13.92 11.94
N PHE A 243 20.15 13.02 11.10
CA PHE A 243 20.99 11.94 10.58
C PHE A 243 22.07 12.54 9.67
N SER A 244 23.26 11.93 9.67
CA SER A 244 24.40 12.43 8.91
C SER A 244 24.29 12.15 7.41
N SER A 245 23.56 11.09 7.03
CA SER A 245 23.36 10.69 5.63
C SER A 245 22.03 9.94 5.42
N ALA A 246 21.60 9.85 4.17
CA ALA A 246 20.44 9.05 3.78
C ALA A 246 20.64 7.55 4.08
N GLN A 247 21.87 7.04 3.95
CA GLN A 247 22.22 5.67 4.35
C GLN A 247 21.97 5.44 5.85
N GLU A 248 22.45 6.32 6.75
CA GLU A 248 22.26 6.17 8.20
C GLU A 248 20.76 6.13 8.55
N LEU A 249 19.97 7.00 7.92
CA LEU A 249 18.51 7.01 8.11
C LEU A 249 17.87 5.71 7.60
N GLY A 250 18.25 5.24 6.40
CA GLY A 250 17.75 4.00 5.81
C GLY A 250 18.04 2.77 6.67
N GLU A 251 19.26 2.66 7.20
CA GLU A 251 19.66 1.61 8.15
C GLU A 251 18.83 1.66 9.43
N ARG A 252 18.60 2.86 9.98
CA ARG A 252 17.77 3.03 11.18
C ARG A 252 16.32 2.62 10.93
N LEU A 253 15.75 3.00 9.79
CA LEU A 253 14.40 2.56 9.38
C LEU A 253 14.34 1.04 9.16
N GLY A 254 15.39 0.45 8.60
CA GLY A 254 15.55 -1.00 8.47
C GLY A 254 15.53 -1.71 9.83
N GLN A 255 16.27 -1.19 10.81
CA GLN A 255 16.21 -1.69 12.20
C GLN A 255 14.80 -1.58 12.77
N LEU A 256 14.10 -0.45 12.59
CA LEU A 256 12.71 -0.28 13.06
C LEU A 256 11.71 -1.22 12.37
N LYS A 257 11.95 -1.57 11.11
CA LYS A 257 11.17 -2.55 10.35
C LYS A 257 11.35 -3.97 10.91
N ASN A 258 12.51 -4.25 11.50
CA ASN A 258 12.88 -5.54 12.09
C ASN A 258 12.59 -5.60 13.60
N MET A 259 12.43 -4.48 14.29
CA MET A 259 11.98 -4.44 15.68
C MET A 259 10.47 -4.78 15.76
N GLY A 260 10.17 -6.03 16.16
CA GLY A 260 8.81 -6.60 16.18
C GLY A 260 8.70 -7.98 15.53
N THR A 261 9.81 -8.57 15.10
CA THR A 261 9.84 -9.75 14.23
C THR A 261 9.62 -11.10 14.90
N ALA A 262 9.36 -11.24 16.20
CA ALA A 262 9.06 -12.58 16.74
C ALA A 262 7.85 -13.26 16.04
N ALA A 263 6.92 -12.47 15.50
CA ALA A 263 5.87 -12.89 14.57
C ALA A 263 6.32 -12.97 13.10
N LYS A 264 7.07 -11.95 12.67
CA LYS A 264 7.48 -11.70 11.28
C LYS A 264 8.51 -12.72 10.81
N ASP A 265 9.43 -13.12 11.68
CA ASP A 265 10.40 -14.19 11.47
C ASP A 265 9.68 -15.54 11.32
N ARG A 266 8.56 -15.80 12.02
CA ARG A 266 7.74 -17.00 11.76
C ARG A 266 6.97 -16.94 10.45
N LEU A 267 6.44 -15.77 10.07
CA LEU A 267 5.72 -15.57 8.80
C LEU A 267 6.64 -15.49 7.56
N GLN A 268 7.93 -15.16 7.73
CA GLN A 268 8.92 -15.04 6.65
C GLN A 268 9.95 -16.18 6.59
N SER A 269 10.07 -17.02 7.64
CA SER A 269 10.96 -18.20 7.63
C SER A 269 10.27 -19.50 7.22
N SER A 270 8.94 -19.54 7.22
CA SER A 270 8.13 -20.64 6.69
C SER A 270 7.07 -20.11 5.74
N SER A 271 6.87 -20.80 4.60
CA SER A 271 5.72 -20.55 3.74
C SER A 271 4.42 -20.64 4.56
N LEU A 272 3.51 -19.69 4.40
CA LEU A 272 2.21 -19.69 5.05
C LEU A 272 1.10 -19.85 4.01
N ILE A 273 0.32 -20.91 4.13
CA ILE A 273 -0.83 -21.21 3.29
C ILE A 273 -2.10 -21.09 4.12
N ILE A 274 -2.94 -20.13 3.78
CA ILE A 274 -4.28 -19.94 4.37
C ILE A 274 -5.31 -20.38 3.34
N ALA A 275 -6.07 -21.43 3.64
CA ALA A 275 -7.19 -21.85 2.80
C ALA A 275 -8.49 -21.16 3.25
N LEU A 276 -9.22 -20.57 2.30
CA LEU A 276 -10.56 -20.06 2.51
C LEU A 276 -11.60 -20.98 1.86
N ALA A 277 -12.69 -21.21 2.58
CA ALA A 277 -13.88 -21.85 2.05
C ALA A 277 -15.13 -21.23 2.69
N GLY A 278 -16.25 -21.27 1.97
CA GLY A 278 -17.54 -20.77 2.42
C GLY A 278 -18.49 -21.91 2.77
N SER A 279 -19.40 -21.66 3.72
CA SER A 279 -20.47 -22.63 4.04
C SER A 279 -21.46 -22.85 2.89
N LYS A 280 -21.50 -21.92 1.92
CA LYS A 280 -22.26 -22.00 0.67
C LYS A 280 -21.75 -21.01 -0.37
N SER A 281 -22.24 -21.13 -1.61
CA SER A 281 -22.10 -20.07 -2.62
C SER A 281 -22.72 -18.76 -2.12
N GLY A 282 -22.02 -17.65 -2.28
CA GLY A 282 -22.48 -16.33 -1.82
C GLY A 282 -22.29 -16.07 -0.33
N ALA A 283 -21.53 -16.90 0.40
CA ALA A 283 -21.21 -16.63 1.81
C ALA A 283 -20.27 -15.43 2.03
N GLY A 284 -19.62 -14.95 0.96
CA GLY A 284 -18.64 -13.86 1.00
C GLY A 284 -17.19 -14.34 1.12
N THR A 285 -16.88 -15.60 0.79
CA THR A 285 -15.53 -16.17 0.86
C THR A 285 -14.49 -15.30 0.16
N THR A 286 -14.74 -14.98 -1.10
CA THR A 286 -13.84 -14.17 -1.92
C THR A 286 -13.69 -12.75 -1.38
N HIS A 287 -14.77 -12.14 -0.87
CA HIS A 287 -14.75 -10.80 -0.26
C HIS A 287 -13.86 -10.75 0.98
N ILE A 288 -14.02 -11.72 1.88
CA ILE A 288 -13.17 -11.86 3.08
C ILE A 288 -11.72 -12.18 2.69
N GLY A 289 -11.52 -12.99 1.66
CA GLY A 289 -10.18 -13.36 1.17
C GLY A 289 -9.42 -12.19 0.53
N ILE A 290 -10.09 -11.36 -0.27
CA ILE A 290 -9.51 -10.12 -0.83
C ILE A 290 -9.16 -9.16 0.31
N GLY A 291 -10.08 -8.91 1.24
CA GLY A 291 -9.81 -8.01 2.36
C GLY A 291 -8.68 -8.51 3.28
N LEU A 292 -8.54 -9.83 3.47
CA LEU A 292 -7.41 -10.42 4.17
C LEU A 292 -6.09 -10.17 3.44
N SER A 293 -6.07 -10.34 2.12
CA SER A 293 -4.90 -10.09 1.28
C SER A 293 -4.44 -8.64 1.38
N VAL A 294 -5.39 -7.71 1.27
CA VAL A 294 -5.16 -6.27 1.40
C VAL A 294 -4.70 -5.91 2.81
N TYR A 295 -5.33 -6.47 3.84
CA TYR A 295 -4.92 -6.29 5.23
C TYR A 295 -3.46 -6.70 5.46
N LEU A 296 -3.08 -7.91 5.03
CA LEU A 296 -1.72 -8.43 5.18
C LEU A 296 -0.70 -7.54 4.46
N ARG A 297 -0.99 -7.17 3.20
CA ARG A 297 -0.18 -6.21 2.43
C ARG A 297 -0.01 -4.90 3.18
N ASN A 298 -1.12 -4.33 3.67
CA ASN A 298 -1.11 -3.06 4.40
C ASN A 298 -0.31 -3.16 5.70
N HIS A 299 -0.09 -4.34 6.26
CA HIS A 299 0.77 -4.55 7.42
C HIS A 299 2.19 -5.04 7.04
N GLY A 300 2.58 -4.89 5.78
CA GLY A 300 3.93 -5.19 5.29
C GLY A 300 4.19 -6.67 5.03
N TYR A 301 3.15 -7.46 4.78
CA TYR A 301 3.23 -8.87 4.41
C TYR A 301 2.81 -9.09 2.95
N PRO A 302 3.76 -9.05 1.99
CA PRO A 302 3.49 -9.40 0.60
C PRO A 302 2.91 -10.81 0.53
N ASN A 303 1.80 -10.96 -0.17
CA ASN A 303 1.06 -12.20 -0.26
C ASN A 303 0.45 -12.36 -1.66
N LEU A 304 0.09 -13.59 -1.99
CA LEU A 304 -0.59 -13.93 -3.22
C LEU A 304 -1.96 -14.53 -2.92
N PHE A 305 -3.01 -13.96 -3.51
CA PHE A 305 -4.32 -14.59 -3.56
C PHE A 305 -4.43 -15.51 -4.77
N GLU A 306 -4.98 -16.71 -4.60
CA GLU A 306 -5.23 -17.63 -5.69
C GLU A 306 -6.67 -18.11 -5.68
N GLU A 307 -7.32 -17.94 -6.83
CA GLU A 307 -8.62 -18.53 -7.06
C GLU A 307 -8.44 -20.03 -7.38
N LYS A 308 -8.91 -20.91 -6.48
CA LYS A 308 -8.90 -22.37 -6.64
C LYS A 308 -10.26 -22.93 -7.05
N ASN A 309 -11.16 -22.05 -7.46
CA ASN A 309 -12.51 -22.38 -7.87
C ASN A 309 -12.82 -21.68 -9.20
N ASP A 310 -13.90 -22.10 -9.85
CA ASP A 310 -14.32 -21.62 -11.17
C ASP A 310 -15.34 -20.48 -11.10
N SER A 311 -15.36 -19.69 -10.01
CA SER A 311 -16.32 -18.57 -9.88
C SER A 311 -16.18 -17.50 -10.95
N GLY A 312 -15.01 -17.42 -11.59
CA GLY A 312 -14.70 -16.44 -12.63
C GLY A 312 -14.35 -15.06 -12.06
N MET A 313 -14.18 -14.93 -10.74
CA MET A 313 -13.84 -13.65 -10.11
C MET A 313 -12.51 -13.12 -10.64
N GLY A 314 -11.50 -13.99 -10.75
CA GLY A 314 -10.16 -13.56 -11.14
C GLY A 314 -10.10 -12.99 -12.55
N ILE A 315 -10.89 -13.52 -13.49
CA ILE A 315 -10.98 -12.99 -14.86
C ILE A 315 -11.85 -11.73 -14.88
N GLY A 316 -13.03 -11.77 -14.26
CA GLY A 316 -13.96 -10.62 -14.26
C GLY A 316 -13.38 -9.38 -13.58
N LEU A 317 -12.65 -9.55 -12.47
CA LEU A 317 -11.91 -8.45 -11.84
C LEU A 317 -10.80 -7.92 -12.75
N GLY A 318 -10.13 -8.83 -13.47
CA GLY A 318 -9.09 -8.46 -14.43
C GLY A 318 -9.62 -7.58 -15.56
N ASP A 319 -10.77 -7.94 -16.13
CA ASP A 319 -11.42 -7.16 -17.19
C ASP A 319 -11.90 -5.80 -16.68
N HIS A 320 -12.51 -5.76 -15.49
CA HIS A 320 -12.92 -4.50 -14.85
C HIS A 320 -11.74 -3.56 -14.59
N ALA A 321 -10.63 -4.12 -14.11
CA ALA A 321 -9.41 -3.38 -13.78
C ALA A 321 -8.56 -3.03 -15.00
N ALA A 322 -8.90 -3.53 -16.20
CA ALA A 322 -8.01 -3.56 -17.37
C ALA A 322 -6.61 -4.11 -17.03
N ALA A 323 -6.54 -5.05 -16.09
CA ALA A 323 -5.27 -5.53 -15.54
C ALA A 323 -4.57 -6.44 -16.55
N LYS A 324 -3.25 -6.27 -16.71
CA LYS A 324 -2.41 -7.14 -17.53
C LYS A 324 -1.88 -8.31 -16.70
N ARG A 325 -1.63 -9.42 -17.38
CA ARG A 325 -1.03 -10.64 -16.80
C ARG A 325 0.49 -10.55 -16.91
N ASP A 326 1.20 -10.83 -15.84
CA ASP A 326 2.66 -10.97 -15.87
C ASP A 326 3.11 -12.37 -16.32
N GLN A 327 4.43 -12.61 -16.34
CA GLN A 327 5.02 -13.89 -16.75
C GLN A 327 4.64 -15.09 -15.86
N PHE A 328 4.09 -14.85 -14.66
CA PHE A 328 3.59 -15.87 -13.74
C PHE A 328 2.07 -16.02 -13.83
N GLY A 329 1.42 -15.26 -14.72
CA GLY A 329 -0.03 -15.15 -14.88
C GLY A 329 -0.71 -14.43 -13.71
N LEU A 330 0.01 -13.56 -13.00
CA LEU A 330 -0.55 -12.75 -11.94
C LEU A 330 -1.14 -11.46 -12.50
N MET A 331 -2.19 -10.97 -11.86
CA MET A 331 -2.85 -9.70 -12.16
C MET A 331 -2.84 -8.83 -10.90
N ARG A 332 -2.98 -7.51 -11.09
CA ARG A 332 -2.85 -6.51 -10.02
C ARG A 332 -3.95 -5.47 -10.13
N TYR A 333 -4.50 -5.06 -8.99
CA TYR A 333 -5.53 -4.02 -8.92
C TYR A 333 -5.56 -3.43 -7.51
N GLN A 334 -5.38 -2.11 -7.39
CA GLN A 334 -5.36 -1.41 -6.09
C GLN A 334 -4.44 -2.09 -5.04
N GLY A 335 -3.30 -2.61 -5.51
CA GLY A 335 -2.34 -3.31 -4.66
C GLY A 335 -2.69 -4.76 -4.30
N PHE A 336 -3.90 -5.24 -4.61
CA PHE A 336 -4.25 -6.65 -4.55
C PHE A 336 -3.57 -7.40 -5.70
N ILE A 337 -2.96 -8.54 -5.39
CA ILE A 337 -2.22 -9.37 -6.34
C ILE A 337 -2.87 -10.75 -6.33
N TRP A 338 -3.34 -11.20 -7.49
CA TRP A 338 -3.98 -12.51 -7.57
C TRP A 338 -3.59 -13.31 -8.80
N LYS A 339 -3.76 -14.63 -8.67
CA LYS A 339 -3.72 -15.59 -9.77
C LYS A 339 -5.15 -16.06 -10.05
N PRO A 340 -5.73 -15.73 -11.22
CA PRO A 340 -6.99 -16.30 -11.68
C PRO A 340 -6.94 -17.82 -11.77
N TYR A 341 -8.11 -18.47 -11.69
CA TYR A 341 -8.21 -19.89 -12.02
C TYR A 341 -8.11 -20.09 -13.54
N TYR A 342 -6.97 -20.64 -13.98
CA TYR A 342 -6.72 -20.92 -15.41
C TYR A 342 -7.15 -22.33 -15.86
N GLY A 343 -7.72 -23.13 -14.96
CA GLY A 343 -8.01 -24.53 -15.20
C GLY A 343 -6.79 -25.45 -15.01
N PRO A 344 -7.01 -26.78 -14.91
CA PRO A 344 -5.98 -27.75 -14.55
C PRO A 344 -4.95 -28.00 -15.66
N ALA A 345 -5.26 -27.63 -16.92
CA ALA A 345 -4.39 -27.85 -18.06
C ALA A 345 -3.27 -26.79 -18.19
N VAL A 346 -3.44 -25.62 -17.57
CA VAL A 346 -2.52 -24.49 -17.69
C VAL A 346 -1.41 -24.62 -16.65
N LYS A 347 -0.15 -24.73 -17.11
CA LYS A 347 1.04 -24.79 -16.26
C LYS A 347 1.84 -23.50 -16.41
N LEU A 348 1.86 -22.70 -15.35
CA LEU A 348 2.63 -21.45 -15.27
C LEU A 348 3.82 -21.62 -14.32
N LYS A 349 4.81 -20.74 -14.43
CA LYS A 349 5.91 -20.68 -13.45
C LYS A 349 5.34 -20.42 -12.05
N GLU A 350 5.96 -21.02 -11.04
CA GLU A 350 5.55 -20.75 -9.65
C GLU A 350 5.97 -19.32 -9.25
N PRO A 351 5.03 -18.54 -8.68
CA PRO A 351 5.29 -17.18 -8.28
C PRO A 351 6.05 -17.13 -6.93
N PRO A 352 6.94 -16.13 -6.70
CA PRO A 352 7.83 -16.09 -5.54
C PRO A 352 7.16 -15.52 -4.28
N TYR A 353 5.97 -15.98 -3.93
CA TYR A 353 5.23 -15.52 -2.74
C TYR A 353 5.20 -16.60 -1.66
N GLN A 354 5.70 -16.26 -0.48
CA GLN A 354 5.74 -17.18 0.67
C GLN A 354 4.39 -17.28 1.39
N ILE A 355 3.59 -16.19 1.38
CA ILE A 355 2.25 -16.17 1.95
C ILE A 355 1.25 -16.35 0.82
N ARG A 356 0.44 -17.40 0.88
CA ARG A 356 -0.57 -17.75 -0.13
C ARG A 356 -1.95 -17.84 0.52
N ILE A 357 -2.92 -17.17 -0.09
CA ILE A 357 -4.32 -17.18 0.31
C ILE A 357 -5.10 -17.92 -0.78
N LEU A 358 -5.61 -19.10 -0.47
CA LEU A 358 -6.24 -20.00 -1.45
C LEU A 358 -7.76 -19.96 -1.30
N ASP A 359 -8.47 -19.41 -2.28
CA ASP A 359 -9.93 -19.36 -2.26
C ASP A 359 -10.54 -20.58 -2.96
N TYR A 360 -11.05 -21.52 -2.17
CA TYR A 360 -11.74 -22.73 -2.65
C TYR A 360 -13.25 -22.51 -2.86
N GLY A 361 -13.74 -21.27 -2.76
CA GLY A 361 -15.14 -20.94 -2.95
C GLY A 361 -16.01 -21.55 -1.85
N LYS A 362 -16.81 -22.57 -2.17
CA LYS A 362 -17.63 -23.33 -1.21
C LYS A 362 -17.09 -24.74 -0.90
N ASN A 363 -15.95 -25.12 -1.47
CA ASN A 363 -15.44 -26.49 -1.42
C ASN A 363 -14.58 -26.71 -0.17
N VAL A 364 -15.23 -26.85 1.00
CA VAL A 364 -14.56 -27.04 2.30
C VAL A 364 -13.66 -28.27 2.32
N GLU A 365 -14.08 -29.37 1.69
CA GLU A 365 -13.29 -30.61 1.61
C GLU A 365 -11.96 -30.41 0.89
N GLN A 366 -11.95 -29.69 -0.23
CA GLN A 366 -10.73 -29.40 -0.98
C GLN A 366 -9.80 -28.46 -0.20
N ALA A 367 -10.37 -27.47 0.50
CA ALA A 367 -9.61 -26.57 1.35
C ALA A 367 -8.86 -27.33 2.46
N LEU A 368 -9.49 -28.34 3.07
CA LEU A 368 -8.87 -29.20 4.09
C LEU A 368 -7.86 -30.18 3.49
N ALA A 369 -8.18 -30.78 2.34
CA ALA A 369 -7.31 -31.76 1.67
C ALA A 369 -5.95 -31.16 1.27
N GLY A 370 -5.90 -29.85 1.01
CA GLY A 370 -4.67 -29.13 0.66
C GLY A 370 -3.64 -29.02 1.80
N SER A 371 -3.95 -29.51 3.00
CA SER A 371 -3.09 -29.43 4.20
C SER A 371 -2.53 -28.01 4.44
N PRO A 372 -3.39 -26.97 4.46
CA PRO A 372 -2.95 -25.61 4.70
C PRO A 372 -2.44 -25.43 6.13
N ASP A 373 -1.66 -24.39 6.40
CA ASP A 373 -1.25 -24.04 7.76
C ASP A 373 -2.44 -23.54 8.60
N ALA A 374 -3.45 -22.98 7.92
CA ALA A 374 -4.66 -22.46 8.53
C ALA A 374 -5.87 -22.53 7.60
N VAL A 375 -7.06 -22.72 8.16
CA VAL A 375 -8.34 -22.69 7.43
C VAL A 375 -9.23 -21.58 7.95
N ILE A 376 -9.72 -20.71 7.06
CA ILE A 376 -10.76 -19.74 7.38
C ILE A 376 -12.06 -20.18 6.71
N LEU A 377 -13.05 -20.50 7.52
CA LEU A 377 -14.41 -20.78 7.07
C LEU A 377 -15.26 -19.52 7.13
N VAL A 378 -15.82 -19.11 5.99
CA VAL A 378 -16.78 -18.00 5.89
C VAL A 378 -18.20 -18.55 5.89
N CYS A 379 -18.89 -18.34 7.00
CA CYS A 379 -20.25 -18.80 7.24
C CYS A 379 -21.27 -17.71 6.92
N ASP A 380 -22.15 -17.92 5.95
CA ASP A 380 -23.38 -17.13 5.86
C ASP A 380 -24.31 -17.46 7.03
N TYR A 381 -24.56 -16.49 7.90
CA TYR A 381 -25.36 -16.67 9.12
C TYR A 381 -26.73 -15.96 9.08
N SER A 382 -27.21 -15.65 7.89
CA SER A 382 -28.61 -15.26 7.69
C SER A 382 -29.56 -16.38 8.16
N SER A 383 -30.78 -16.01 8.59
CA SER A 383 -31.67 -16.90 9.36
C SER A 383 -31.95 -18.26 8.71
N TRP A 384 -31.95 -18.32 7.37
CA TRP A 384 -32.18 -19.54 6.58
C TRP A 384 -30.92 -20.37 6.32
N SER A 385 -29.71 -19.86 6.58
CA SER A 385 -28.43 -20.54 6.31
C SER A 385 -27.75 -21.10 7.57
N ARG A 386 -28.31 -20.85 8.77
CA ARG A 386 -27.67 -21.17 10.06
C ARG A 386 -27.29 -22.64 10.21
N ASN A 387 -28.12 -23.56 9.72
CA ASN A 387 -27.84 -24.99 9.82
C ASN A 387 -26.64 -25.40 8.95
N SER A 388 -26.59 -24.91 7.71
CA SER A 388 -25.45 -25.14 6.80
C SER A 388 -24.17 -24.52 7.33
N ALA A 389 -24.24 -23.33 7.94
CA ALA A 389 -23.12 -22.72 8.63
C ALA A 389 -22.62 -23.58 9.79
N TYR A 390 -23.52 -24.10 10.63
CA TYR A 390 -23.16 -24.96 11.76
C TYR A 390 -22.47 -26.26 11.30
N ILE A 391 -23.04 -26.96 10.32
CA ILE A 391 -22.47 -28.21 9.78
C ILE A 391 -21.08 -27.97 9.18
N SER A 392 -20.92 -26.91 8.40
CA SER A 392 -19.63 -26.56 7.79
C SER A 392 -18.59 -26.21 8.86
N ALA A 393 -18.99 -25.46 9.89
CA ALA A 393 -18.14 -25.09 11.01
C ALA A 393 -17.71 -26.31 11.83
N GLU A 394 -18.63 -27.24 12.11
CA GLU A 394 -18.32 -28.50 12.78
C GLU A 394 -17.31 -29.31 11.98
N TYR A 395 -17.47 -29.37 10.65
CA TYR A 395 -16.56 -30.09 9.77
C TYR A 395 -15.14 -29.52 9.80
N VAL A 396 -14.99 -28.18 9.74
CA VAL A 396 -13.68 -27.52 9.83
C VAL A 396 -13.03 -27.68 11.21
N VAL A 397 -13.82 -27.55 12.29
CA VAL A 397 -13.32 -27.71 13.67
C VAL A 397 -12.78 -29.11 13.92
N LYS A 398 -13.43 -30.14 13.35
CA LYS A 398 -12.95 -31.52 13.43
C LYS A 398 -11.80 -31.82 12.46
N GLY A 399 -11.75 -31.12 11.34
CA GLY A 399 -10.82 -31.38 10.24
C GLY A 399 -9.47 -30.66 10.33
N HIS A 400 -9.36 -29.60 11.14
CA HIS A 400 -8.11 -28.82 11.23
C HIS A 400 -7.88 -28.22 12.62
N ASN A 401 -6.62 -28.22 13.07
CA ASN A 401 -6.25 -27.70 14.40
C ASN A 401 -6.11 -26.18 14.42
N SER A 402 -5.76 -25.55 13.30
CA SER A 402 -5.67 -24.09 13.17
C SER A 402 -6.77 -23.57 12.26
N TYR A 403 -7.82 -23.00 12.84
CA TYR A 403 -8.98 -22.54 12.09
C TYR A 403 -9.50 -21.20 12.58
N GLY A 404 -10.16 -20.47 11.70
CA GLY A 404 -11.01 -19.33 12.02
C GLY A 404 -12.39 -19.50 11.42
N ILE A 405 -13.43 -19.16 12.18
CA ILE A 405 -14.81 -19.13 11.68
C ILE A 405 -15.27 -17.68 11.63
N VAL A 406 -15.55 -17.22 10.42
CA VAL A 406 -16.07 -15.88 10.15
C VAL A 406 -17.57 -15.99 9.90
N TYR A 407 -18.37 -15.41 10.78
CA TYR A 407 -19.82 -15.32 10.59
C TYR A 407 -20.15 -14.03 9.84
N ASN A 408 -20.50 -14.18 8.57
CA ASN A 408 -20.94 -13.11 7.70
C ASN A 408 -22.48 -13.01 7.68
N HIS A 409 -23.00 -11.83 7.33
CA HIS A 409 -24.44 -11.50 7.30
C HIS A 409 -25.19 -11.77 8.62
N ALA A 410 -24.48 -11.85 9.74
CA ALA A 410 -25.09 -11.94 11.07
C ALA A 410 -25.48 -10.54 11.55
N ALA A 411 -26.70 -10.37 12.06
CA ALA A 411 -27.03 -9.15 12.78
C ALA A 411 -26.25 -9.10 14.09
N ARG A 412 -25.80 -7.92 14.54
CA ARG A 412 -25.02 -7.76 15.79
C ARG A 412 -25.74 -8.27 17.04
N THR A 413 -27.06 -8.41 17.01
CA THR A 413 -27.89 -8.97 18.10
C THR A 413 -28.03 -10.50 18.03
N THR A 414 -27.52 -11.13 16.99
CA THR A 414 -27.67 -12.57 16.75
C THR A 414 -26.82 -13.36 17.73
N ARG A 415 -27.46 -14.29 18.45
CA ARG A 415 -26.74 -15.29 19.24
C ARG A 415 -26.27 -16.41 18.33
N ILE A 416 -24.95 -16.63 18.29
CA ILE A 416 -24.32 -17.64 17.45
C ILE A 416 -24.20 -18.93 18.25
N ARG A 417 -24.69 -20.04 17.70
CA ARG A 417 -24.47 -21.37 18.27
C ARG A 417 -23.17 -21.91 17.68
N LEU A 418 -22.17 -22.09 18.54
CA LEU A 418 -20.90 -22.67 18.15
C LEU A 418 -20.99 -24.20 18.08
N PRO A 419 -20.29 -24.85 17.14
CA PRO A 419 -20.18 -26.31 17.12
C PRO A 419 -19.34 -26.81 18.29
N ASP A 420 -19.55 -28.07 18.66
CA ASP A 420 -18.85 -28.68 19.79
C ASP A 420 -17.34 -28.73 19.51
N GLY A 421 -16.54 -28.34 20.51
CA GLY A 421 -15.08 -28.24 20.37
C GLY A 421 -14.58 -26.95 19.71
N ALA A 422 -15.47 -26.06 19.24
CA ALA A 422 -15.06 -24.76 18.72
C ALA A 422 -14.54 -23.85 19.82
N ALA A 423 -13.38 -23.25 19.61
CA ALA A 423 -12.84 -22.20 20.48
C ALA A 423 -13.55 -20.88 20.17
N PRO A 424 -14.24 -20.24 21.16
CA PRO A 424 -14.92 -18.97 20.92
C PRO A 424 -13.98 -17.86 20.45
N SER A 425 -12.70 -17.88 20.84
CA SER A 425 -11.71 -16.88 20.41
C SER A 425 -11.40 -16.96 18.91
N ARG A 426 -11.61 -18.12 18.28
CA ARG A 426 -11.41 -18.35 16.83
C ARG A 426 -12.67 -18.07 16.01
N CYS A 427 -13.72 -17.54 16.63
CA CYS A 427 -15.00 -17.25 16.01
C CYS A 427 -15.26 -15.74 16.01
N VAL A 428 -15.38 -15.13 14.84
CA VAL A 428 -15.53 -13.68 14.69
C VAL A 428 -16.71 -13.33 13.78
N MET A 429 -17.35 -12.19 14.00
CA MET A 429 -18.34 -11.64 13.08
C MET A 429 -17.65 -10.68 12.12
N ALA A 430 -17.92 -10.81 10.83
CA ALA A 430 -17.43 -9.86 9.84
C ALA A 430 -18.13 -8.49 10.04
N PRO A 431 -17.41 -7.36 10.08
CA PRO A 431 -18.02 -6.04 10.04
C PRO A 431 -18.65 -5.80 8.66
N TYR A 432 -19.44 -4.73 8.54
CA TYR A 432 -19.89 -4.28 7.22
C TYR A 432 -18.79 -3.46 6.57
N PHE A 433 -18.27 -3.94 5.44
CA PHE A 433 -17.31 -3.21 4.61
C PHE A 433 -17.59 -3.53 3.14
N PRO A 434 -18.17 -2.59 2.37
CA PRO A 434 -18.66 -2.87 1.02
C PRO A 434 -17.55 -3.00 -0.01
N ASP A 435 -16.41 -2.34 0.21
CA ASP A 435 -15.23 -2.44 -0.63
C ASP A 435 -14.18 -3.32 0.07
N PRO A 436 -13.82 -4.50 -0.48
CA PRO A 436 -12.79 -5.35 0.12
C PRO A 436 -11.37 -4.83 -0.13
N PHE A 437 -11.18 -3.81 -0.97
CA PHE A 437 -9.90 -3.17 -1.26
C PHE A 437 -9.59 -1.99 -0.33
N ASP A 438 -10.56 -1.51 0.44
CA ASP A 438 -10.42 -0.40 1.37
C ASP A 438 -10.63 -0.85 2.83
N THR A 439 -9.52 -1.06 3.55
CA THR A 439 -9.56 -1.50 4.95
C THR A 439 -9.47 -0.31 5.90
N ASN A 440 -10.55 -0.02 6.62
CA ASN A 440 -10.57 0.94 7.73
C ASN A 440 -10.19 0.30 9.08
N ALA A 441 -10.17 1.10 10.16
CA ALA A 441 -9.81 0.63 11.50
C ALA A 441 -10.67 -0.54 12.02
N GLU A 442 -11.99 -0.58 11.75
CA GLU A 442 -12.87 -1.68 12.18
C GLU A 442 -12.54 -2.98 11.44
N THR A 443 -12.32 -2.91 10.12
CA THR A 443 -11.88 -4.08 9.34
C THR A 443 -10.48 -4.55 9.74
N GLY A 444 -9.58 -3.61 10.08
CA GLY A 444 -8.25 -3.92 10.57
C GLY A 444 -8.28 -4.68 11.90
N ASP A 445 -9.10 -4.25 12.85
CA ASP A 445 -9.31 -4.95 14.12
C ASP A 445 -9.91 -6.35 13.92
N PHE A 446 -10.83 -6.51 12.95
CA PHE A 446 -11.40 -7.79 12.58
C PHE A 446 -10.35 -8.78 12.06
N TYR A 447 -9.56 -8.43 11.05
CA TYR A 447 -8.53 -9.33 10.51
C TYR A 447 -7.42 -9.59 11.51
N LYS A 448 -7.06 -8.60 12.31
CA LYS A 448 -6.09 -8.76 13.40
C LYS A 448 -6.55 -9.82 14.40
N ALA A 449 -7.79 -9.71 14.88
CA ALA A 449 -8.35 -10.67 15.83
C ALA A 449 -8.42 -12.08 15.24
N LEU A 450 -8.78 -12.20 13.96
CA LEU A 450 -8.81 -13.46 13.24
C LEU A 450 -7.41 -14.09 13.16
N LEU A 451 -6.39 -13.34 12.75
CA LEU A 451 -5.04 -13.87 12.56
C LEU A 451 -4.29 -14.17 13.85
N GLU A 452 -4.45 -13.37 14.91
CA GLU A 452 -3.80 -13.58 16.21
C GLU A 452 -4.09 -14.98 16.79
N GLU A 453 -5.33 -15.45 16.61
CA GLU A 453 -5.82 -16.70 17.22
C GLU A 453 -5.56 -17.94 16.33
N ILE A 454 -5.48 -17.75 15.01
CA ILE A 454 -5.23 -18.81 14.04
C ILE A 454 -3.74 -19.11 13.93
N LEU A 455 -2.90 -18.08 13.84
CA LEU A 455 -1.46 -18.24 13.62
C LEU A 455 -0.67 -18.44 14.92
N GLU A 456 -1.34 -18.41 16.08
CA GLU A 456 -0.74 -18.55 17.41
C GLU A 456 0.46 -17.60 17.64
N ILE A 457 0.40 -16.42 17.01
CA ILE A 457 1.45 -15.41 17.06
C ILE A 457 1.39 -14.71 18.42
N LYS A 458 2.25 -15.14 19.36
CA LYS A 458 2.30 -14.57 20.72
C LYS A 458 2.84 -13.12 20.82
N SER A 459 3.15 -12.44 19.72
CA SER A 459 3.87 -11.13 19.78
C SER A 459 3.03 -9.86 19.67
N ILE A 460 1.70 -9.91 19.56
CA ILE A 460 0.86 -8.69 19.62
C ILE A 460 0.33 -8.46 21.04
N ARG A 461 1.22 -8.49 22.03
CA ARG A 461 0.96 -7.90 23.35
C ARG A 461 1.75 -6.60 23.50
N LYS A 462 1.24 -5.51 22.92
CA LYS A 462 1.44 -4.17 23.48
C LYS A 462 0.10 -3.52 23.79
N ARG A 463 0.04 -3.05 25.05
CA ARG A 463 -1.05 -2.47 25.83
C ARG A 463 -2.07 -1.65 25.02
N GLY A 464 -3.18 -2.30 24.69
CA GLY A 464 -4.50 -1.69 24.63
C GLY A 464 -5.48 -2.77 25.04
N LYS A 465 -6.23 -2.59 26.14
CA LYS A 465 -7.38 -3.46 26.41
C LYS A 465 -8.38 -3.23 25.27
N GLY A 466 -8.31 -4.09 24.26
CA GLY A 466 -9.05 -3.95 23.01
C GLY A 466 -10.55 -3.89 23.26
N ARG A 467 -11.18 -2.81 22.82
CA ARG A 467 -12.63 -2.60 22.88
C ARG A 467 -13.39 -3.74 22.16
N TYR A 468 -12.77 -4.33 21.14
CA TYR A 468 -13.29 -5.47 20.37
C TYR A 468 -13.28 -6.81 21.14
N LYS A 469 -12.23 -7.13 21.92
CA LYS A 469 -12.20 -8.33 22.79
C LYS A 469 -13.31 -8.31 23.85
N LYS A 470 -13.73 -7.11 24.29
CA LYS A 470 -14.85 -6.92 25.21
C LYS A 470 -16.22 -7.11 24.53
N GLN A 471 -16.35 -6.70 23.25
CA GLN A 471 -17.54 -6.99 22.44
C GLN A 471 -17.70 -8.49 22.14
N ILE A 472 -16.59 -9.18 21.85
CA ILE A 472 -16.57 -10.64 21.62
C ILE A 472 -17.07 -11.38 22.88
N SER A 473 -16.59 -11.05 24.08
CA SER A 473 -17.03 -11.74 25.31
C SER A 473 -18.52 -11.58 25.60
N ASP A 474 -19.10 -10.43 25.25
CA ASP A 474 -20.52 -10.14 25.46
C ASP A 474 -21.43 -10.87 24.44
N TRP A 475 -20.88 -11.32 23.30
CA TRP A 475 -21.60 -12.07 22.27
C TRP A 475 -21.74 -13.57 22.56
N PHE A 476 -20.84 -14.14 23.39
CA PHE A 476 -20.70 -15.59 23.53
C PHE A 476 -21.12 -16.18 24.91
N PHE A 477 -21.35 -15.36 25.95
CA PHE A 477 -21.62 -15.88 27.30
C PHE A 477 -23.11 -16.03 27.65
N GLN A 478 -23.62 -17.28 27.56
CA GLN A 478 -24.30 -17.96 28.68
C GLN A 478 -24.42 -19.47 28.38
N MET A 479 -23.51 -20.27 28.95
CA MET A 479 -23.71 -21.71 29.09
C MET A 479 -24.77 -21.98 30.16
N ILE A 480 -25.86 -22.62 29.73
CA ILE A 480 -26.65 -23.66 30.41
C ILE A 480 -26.50 -23.72 31.94
N SER A 481 -27.47 -23.13 32.65
CA SER A 481 -27.94 -23.68 33.94
C SER A 481 -29.27 -24.38 33.70
N GLY A 482 -29.22 -25.59 33.15
CA GLY A 482 -30.40 -26.43 32.90
C GLY A 482 -30.40 -27.63 33.83
N LYS A 483 -30.76 -27.41 35.10
CA LYS A 483 -31.26 -28.49 35.97
C LYS A 483 -32.51 -29.10 35.33
N ASN A 484 -32.64 -30.41 35.46
CA ASN A 484 -33.82 -31.23 35.19
C ASN A 484 -35.14 -30.45 35.20
N CYS A 485 -35.81 -30.37 34.05
CA CYS A 485 -37.23 -30.06 34.02
C CYS A 485 -37.97 -31.38 33.76
N THR A 486 -38.52 -31.91 34.85
CA THR A 486 -39.45 -33.03 34.88
C THR A 486 -40.67 -32.75 34.03
N ILE A 487 -41.10 -33.79 33.33
CA ILE A 487 -42.38 -33.91 32.62
C ILE A 487 -43.52 -33.58 33.59
N GLY A 488 -44.25 -32.49 33.33
CA GLY A 488 -45.55 -32.21 33.93
C GLY A 488 -46.64 -32.73 33.01
N LYS A 489 -47.29 -33.83 33.40
CA LYS A 489 -48.63 -34.19 32.92
C LYS A 489 -49.63 -33.19 33.53
N GLY A 490 -50.53 -32.68 32.70
CA GLY A 490 -51.68 -31.86 33.06
C GLY A 490 -52.51 -31.63 31.83
#